data_AF-A0A948M729-F1
#
_entry.id   AF-A0A948M729-F1
#
_cell.length_a   1.000
_cell.length_b   1.000
_cell.length_c   1.000
_cell.angle_alpha   90.00
_cell.angle_beta   90.00
_cell.angle_gamma   90.00
#
_symmetry.space_group_name_H-M   'P 1'
#
loop_
_entity.id
_entity.type
_entity.pdbx_description
1 polymer ?
#
loop_
_entity_poly.entity_id
_entity_poly.type
_entity_poly.pdbx_seq_one_letter_code
_entity_poly.pdbx_strand_id
1 'polypeptide(L)' 'MAEKGYCVKCKKSIEMKDEQNVTMKNGRSAMKGKCPACGTGMYKILGKKK' A
#
# COMPACT_ATOMS: atom_id res chain seq x y z
N MET A 1 9.76 6.67 -4.85
CA MET A 1 8.79 6.51 -5.94
C MET A 1 7.44 6.34 -5.26
N ALA A 2 6.64 7.40 -5.18
CA ALA A 2 5.35 7.33 -4.50
C ALA A 2 4.40 6.42 -5.30
N GLU A 3 3.99 5.29 -4.73
CA GLU A 3 2.98 4.43 -5.33
C GLU A 3 1.62 5.10 -5.20
N LYS A 4 1.00 5.38 -6.35
CA LYS A 4 -0.36 5.92 -6.40
C LYS A 4 -1.35 4.80 -6.13
N GLY A 5 -2.09 4.92 -5.02
CA GLY A 5 -3.20 4.05 -4.64
C GLY A 5 -4.53 4.75 -4.85
N TYR A 6 -5.55 4.02 -5.30
CA TYR A 6 -6.90 4.58 -5.42
C TYR A 6 -7.64 4.48 -4.08
N CYS A 7 -7.84 5.59 -3.35
CA CYS A 7 -8.67 5.54 -2.13
C CYS A 7 -10.14 5.53 -2.56
N VAL A 8 -10.80 4.39 -2.38
CA VAL A 8 -12.24 4.19 -2.68
C VAL A 8 -13.14 5.16 -1.91
N LYS A 9 -12.73 5.60 -0.70
CA LYS A 9 -13.45 6.65 0.05
C LYS A 9 -13.30 8.03 -0.58
N CYS A 10 -12.12 8.35 -1.10
CA CYS A 10 -11.87 9.65 -1.75
C CYS A 10 -12.23 9.66 -3.23
N LYS A 11 -12.51 8.49 -3.82
CA LYS A 11 -12.73 8.26 -5.26
C LYS A 11 -11.66 8.92 -6.15
N LYS A 12 -10.44 9.05 -5.61
CA LYS A 12 -9.30 9.73 -6.25
C LYS A 12 -8.06 8.87 -6.12
N SER A 13 -7.24 8.93 -7.15
CA SER A 13 -5.88 8.37 -7.15
C SER A 13 -5.01 9.26 -6.28
N ILE A 14 -4.53 8.72 -5.17
CA ILE A 14 -3.75 9.43 -4.16
C ILE A 14 -2.45 8.67 -3.93
N GLU A 15 -1.38 9.41 -3.71
CA GLU A 15 -0.08 8.83 -3.36
C GLU A 15 -0.16 8.17 -1.98
N MET A 16 0.19 6.89 -1.91
CA MET A 16 0.27 6.18 -0.65
C MET A 16 1.38 6.78 0.20
N LYS A 17 1.05 7.13 1.43
CA LYS A 17 1.98 7.67 2.43
C LYS A 17 2.39 6.56 3.39
N ASP A 18 3.61 6.59 3.89
CA ASP A 18 4.18 5.56 4.77
C ASP A 18 4.22 4.17 4.12
N GLU A 19 4.75 4.08 2.90
CA GLU A 19 4.93 2.83 2.16
C GLU A 19 6.00 1.96 2.82
N GLN A 20 5.58 0.94 3.55
CA GLN A 20 6.44 0.00 4.26
C GLN A 20 6.37 -1.38 3.63
N ASN A 21 7.53 -1.88 3.21
CA ASN A 21 7.66 -3.27 2.80
C ASN A 21 7.62 -4.18 4.03
N VAL A 22 6.53 -4.93 4.16
CA VAL A 22 6.34 -5.96 5.17
C VAL A 22 6.36 -7.34 4.52
N THR A 23 7.23 -8.22 5.02
CA THR A 23 7.24 -9.61 4.60
C THR A 23 6.26 -10.39 5.47
N MET A 24 5.22 -10.95 4.86
CA MET A 24 4.24 -11.78 5.56
C MET A 24 4.90 -13.11 5.94
N LYS A 25 4.43 -13.74 7.03
CA LYS A 25 4.92 -15.04 7.52
C LYS A 25 4.89 -16.16 6.46
N ASN A 26 4.10 -16.01 5.39
CA ASN A 26 4.01 -16.95 4.27
C ASN A 26 5.06 -16.71 3.15
N GLY A 27 6.11 -15.92 3.42
CA GLY A 27 7.19 -15.62 2.48
C GLY A 27 6.82 -14.67 1.33
N ARG A 28 5.66 -14.00 1.42
CA ARG A 28 5.19 -13.03 0.41
C ARG A 28 5.51 -11.61 0.88
N SER A 29 6.09 -10.80 0.01
CA SER A 29 6.29 -9.38 0.30
C SER A 29 4.98 -8.64 0.06
N ALA A 30 4.61 -7.78 0.99
CA ALA A 30 3.51 -6.84 0.85
C ALA A 30 4.03 -5.45 1.18
N MET A 31 3.57 -4.46 0.45
CA MET A 31 3.69 -3.06 0.83
C MET A 31 2.47 -2.69 1.65
N LYS A 32 2.69 -2.08 2.79
CA LYS A 32 1.66 -1.44 3.60
C LYS A 32 1.82 0.06 3.40
N GLY A 33 0.77 0.74 2.99
CA GLY A 33 0.72 2.19 2.92
C GLY A 33 -0.50 2.72 3.68
N LYS A 34 -0.62 4.03 3.75
CA LYS A 34 -1.79 4.73 4.25
C LYS A 34 -2.22 5.76 3.22
N CYS A 35 -3.53 5.93 3.05
CA CYS A 35 -4.02 7.06 2.30
C CYS A 35 -3.88 8.34 3.15
N PRO A 36 -3.15 9.38 2.69
CA PRO A 36 -2.99 10.63 3.41
C PRO A 36 -4.29 11.44 3.56
N ALA A 37 -5.28 11.23 2.68
CA ALA A 37 -6.55 11.96 2.73
C ALA A 37 -7.60 11.30 3.63
N CYS A 38 -7.67 9.96 3.61
CA CYS A 38 -8.71 9.19 4.31
C CYS A 38 -8.16 8.43 5.54
N GLY A 39 -6.85 8.46 5.79
CA GLY A 39 -6.16 7.70 6.85
C GLY A 39 -6.25 6.19 6.70
N THR A 40 -6.91 5.70 5.65
CA THR A 40 -7.24 4.28 5.48
C THR A 40 -5.97 3.52 5.10
N GLY A 41 -5.68 2.46 5.85
CA GLY A 41 -4.56 1.56 5.56
C GLY A 41 -4.78 0.86 4.22
N MET A 42 -3.82 0.99 3.32
CA MET A 42 -3.79 0.33 2.02
C MET A 42 -2.70 -0.74 2.06
N TYR A 43 -2.94 -1.88 1.43
CA TYR A 43 -1.95 -2.93 1.31
C TYR A 43 -1.82 -3.31 -0.16
N LYS A 44 -0.60 -3.26 -0.68
CA LYS A 44 -0.26 -3.69 -2.02
C LYS A 44 0.60 -4.94 -1.92
N ILE A 45 0.08 -6.09 -2.32
CA ILE A 45 0.84 -7.33 -2.27
C ILE A 45 1.86 -7.31 -3.42
N LEU A 46 3.15 -7.20 -3.10
CA LEU A 46 4.25 -7.12 -4.08
C LEU A 46 4.69 -8.49 -4.61
N GLY A 47 4.08 -9.58 -4.15
CA GLY A 47 4.37 -10.93 -4.61
C GLY A 47 5.59 -11.56 -3.95
N LYS A 48 5.86 -12.84 -4.29
CA LYS A 48 7.01 -13.59 -3.78
C LYS A 48 8.25 -13.08 -4.51
N LYS A 49 9.24 -12.56 -3.76
CA LYS A 49 10.61 -12.43 -4.30
C LYS A 49 11.03 -13.86 -4.68
N LYS A 50 11.30 -14.07 -5.96
CA LYS A 50 11.79 -15.35 -6.50
C LYS A 50 13.18 -15.63 -5.96
#